data_AF-A0A5T6AH64-F1
#
_entry.id   AF-A0A5T6AH64-F1
#
_cell.length_a   1.000
_cell.length_b   1.000
_cell.length_c   1.000
_cell.angle_alpha   90.00
_cell.angle_beta   90.00
_cell.angle_gamma   90.00
#
_symmetry.space_group_name_H-M   'P 1'
#
loop_
_entity.id
_entity.type
_entity.pdbx_description
1 polymer ?
#
loop_
_entity_poly.entity_id
_entity_poly.type
_entity_poly.pdbx_seq_one_letter_code
_entity_poly.pdbx_strand_id
1 'polypeptide(L)'
;MKNKAKALVLSAALLSSTANAIDLSGTIFDKAAKAYNLDPLLVYSVALAESASGRGNGSISPWPWTLRVPGLPFYAKSEDQAKAKLAEFQQQYGRAIDVGFMQVSI
;
A
#
# COMPACT_ATOMS: atom_id res chain seq x y z
N MET A 1 -46.67 -10.66 -26.37
CA MET A 1 -45.21 -10.49 -26.15
C MET A 1 -44.92 -9.14 -25.50
N LYS A 2 -45.26 -8.95 -24.23
CA LYS A 2 -44.92 -7.77 -23.43
C LYS A 2 -44.69 -8.30 -22.01
N ASN A 3 -43.58 -7.93 -21.36
CA ASN A 3 -43.26 -8.06 -19.91
C ASN A 3 -41.90 -8.68 -19.54
N LYS A 4 -41.09 -9.22 -20.47
CA LYS A 4 -39.76 -9.76 -20.09
C LYS A 4 -38.68 -8.69 -19.85
N ALA A 5 -38.85 -7.48 -20.40
CA ALA A 5 -37.86 -6.40 -20.28
C ALA A 5 -37.81 -5.72 -18.89
N LYS A 6 -38.91 -5.74 -18.12
CA LYS A 6 -38.95 -5.11 -16.79
C LYS A 6 -38.25 -5.94 -15.70
N ALA A 7 -38.16 -7.26 -15.89
CA ALA A 7 -37.52 -8.15 -14.92
C ALA A 7 -35.99 -8.04 -14.91
N LEU A 8 -35.38 -7.62 -16.03
CA LEU A 8 -33.92 -7.58 -16.16
C LEU A 8 -33.28 -6.35 -15.47
N VAL A 9 -34.02 -5.24 -15.36
CA VAL A 9 -33.52 -3.99 -14.75
C VAL A 9 -33.48 -4.08 -13.22
N LEU A 10 -34.32 -4.91 -12.60
CA LEU A 10 -34.41 -5.01 -11.14
C LEU A 10 -33.25 -5.81 -10.52
N SER A 11 -32.61 -6.72 -11.28
CA SER A 11 -31.48 -7.52 -10.78
C SER A 11 -30.14 -6.77 -10.75
N ALA A 12 -29.96 -5.72 -11.57
CA ALA A 12 -28.69 -4.99 -11.62
C ALA A 12 -28.48 -4.07 -10.39
N ALA A 13 -29.55 -3.55 -9.80
CA ALA A 13 -29.46 -2.68 -8.62
C ALA A 13 -28.99 -3.42 -7.36
N LEU A 14 -29.29 -4.72 -7.24
CA LEU A 14 -28.95 -5.57 -6.10
C LEU A 14 -27.48 -6.02 -6.06
N LEU A 15 -26.70 -5.73 -7.10
CA LEU A 15 -25.28 -6.07 -7.20
C LEU A 15 -24.36 -4.86 -6.93
N SER A 16 -24.92 -3.72 -6.53
CA SER A 16 -24.14 -2.52 -6.21
C SER A 16 -23.54 -2.67 -4.81
N SER A 17 -22.28 -3.09 -4.72
CA SER A 17 -21.53 -3.03 -3.46
C SER A 17 -21.19 -1.58 -3.14
N THR A 18 -21.42 -1.16 -1.89
CA THR A 18 -20.92 0.13 -1.40
C THR A 18 -19.40 0.03 -1.27
N ALA A 19 -18.66 0.68 -2.17
CA ALA A 19 -17.23 0.89 -1.99
C ALA A 19 -17.05 1.95 -0.89
N ASN A 20 -16.55 1.54 0.29
CA ASN A 20 -16.14 2.49 1.30
C ASN A 20 -14.87 3.20 0.83
N ALA A 21 -14.89 4.53 0.81
CA ALA A 21 -13.67 5.31 0.57
C ALA A 21 -12.68 5.07 1.72
N ILE A 22 -11.40 4.94 1.39
CA ILE A 22 -10.34 4.86 2.40
C ILE A 22 -10.17 6.28 2.97
N ASP A 23 -10.48 6.45 4.24
CA ASP A 23 -10.19 7.71 4.94
C ASP A 23 -8.71 7.77 5.32
N LEU A 24 -7.98 8.65 4.64
CA LEU A 24 -6.55 8.88 4.87
C LEU A 24 -6.29 10.14 5.70
N SER A 25 -7.33 10.83 6.15
CA SER A 25 -7.21 12.09 6.88
C SER A 25 -6.32 11.94 8.12
N GLY A 26 -5.33 12.81 8.26
CA GLY A 26 -4.39 12.80 9.38
C GLY A 26 -3.32 11.70 9.35
N THR A 27 -3.32 10.82 8.34
CA THR A 27 -2.27 9.82 8.16
C THR A 27 -0.96 10.45 7.67
N ILE A 28 0.13 9.67 7.68
CA ILE A 28 1.40 10.10 7.08
C ILE A 28 1.27 10.35 5.57
N PHE A 29 0.37 9.64 4.89
CA PHE A 29 0.12 9.80 3.45
C PHE A 29 -0.59 11.12 3.16
N ASP A 30 -1.57 11.50 3.98
CA ASP A 30 -2.22 12.81 3.90
C ASP A 30 -1.24 13.96 4.19
N LYS A 31 -0.42 13.83 5.25
CA LYS A 31 0.62 14.82 5.55
C LYS A 31 1.62 14.97 4.40
N ALA A 32 2.08 13.86 3.82
CA ALA A 32 3.01 13.87 2.70
C ALA A 32 2.38 14.47 1.44
N ALA A 33 1.13 14.11 1.14
CA ALA A 33 0.41 14.63 -0.03
C ALA A 33 0.17 16.13 0.04
N LYS A 34 -0.24 16.64 1.21
CA LYS A 34 -0.46 18.09 1.46
C LYS A 34 0.76 18.94 1.18
N ALA A 35 1.96 18.45 1.50
CA ALA A 35 3.20 19.17 1.25
C ALA A 35 3.45 19.47 -0.24
N TYR A 36 2.82 18.70 -1.14
CA TYR A 36 2.97 18.82 -2.60
C TYR A 36 1.65 19.05 -3.33
N ASN A 37 0.57 19.40 -2.61
CA ASN A 37 -0.77 19.60 -3.17
C ASN A 37 -1.27 18.38 -3.99
N LEU A 38 -1.01 17.18 -3.50
CA LEU A 38 -1.43 15.91 -4.10
C LEU A 38 -2.66 15.34 -3.39
N ASP A 39 -3.36 14.42 -4.07
CA ASP A 39 -4.38 13.57 -3.45
C ASP A 39 -3.69 12.54 -2.51
N PRO A 40 -4.05 12.46 -1.21
CA PRO A 40 -3.55 11.43 -0.30
C PRO A 40 -3.72 10.00 -0.82
N LEU A 41 -4.81 9.73 -1.55
CA LEU A 41 -5.06 8.41 -2.12
C LEU A 41 -4.02 8.05 -3.18
N LEU A 42 -3.51 9.01 -3.95
CA LEU A 42 -2.43 8.79 -4.90
C LEU A 42 -1.15 8.36 -4.18
N VAL A 43 -0.74 9.09 -3.14
CA VAL A 43 0.47 8.79 -2.35
C VAL A 43 0.34 7.41 -1.67
N TYR A 44 -0.82 7.10 -1.11
CA TYR A 44 -1.11 5.81 -0.51
C TYR A 44 -1.08 4.66 -1.53
N SER A 45 -1.61 4.89 -2.73
CA SER A 45 -1.65 3.89 -3.80
C SER A 45 -0.26 3.54 -4.29
N VAL A 46 0.63 4.53 -4.41
CA VAL A 46 2.05 4.29 -4.70
C VAL A 46 2.69 3.49 -3.58
N ALA A 47 2.50 3.89 -2.31
CA ALA A 47 3.04 3.15 -1.17
C ALA A 47 2.55 1.69 -1.11
N LEU A 48 1.31 1.42 -1.53
CA LEU A 48 0.76 0.08 -1.66
C LEU A 48 1.49 -0.72 -2.75
N ALA A 49 1.66 -0.15 -3.94
CA ALA A 49 2.37 -0.81 -5.03
C ALA A 49 3.81 -1.17 -4.63
N GLU A 50 4.47 -0.29 -3.88
CA GLU A 50 5.87 -0.44 -3.49
C GLU A 50 6.09 -1.41 -2.32
N SER A 51 5.22 -1.36 -1.30
CA SER A 51 5.50 -1.97 0.02
C SER A 51 4.32 -2.71 0.64
N ALA A 52 3.29 -3.08 -0.13
CA ALA A 52 2.16 -3.83 0.40
C ALA A 52 2.60 -5.12 1.11
N SER A 53 2.11 -5.30 2.33
CA SER A 53 2.26 -6.55 3.08
C SER A 53 1.00 -6.84 3.88
N GLY A 54 0.75 -8.13 4.11
CA GLY A 54 -0.39 -8.60 4.89
C GLY A 54 -0.22 -8.29 6.37
N ARG A 55 -1.30 -7.84 7.02
CA ARG A 55 -1.32 -7.58 8.47
C ARG A 55 -1.70 -8.79 9.32
N GLY A 56 -1.98 -9.94 8.70
CA GLY A 56 -2.36 -11.18 9.38
C GLY A 56 -3.85 -11.31 9.73
N ASN A 57 -4.66 -10.29 9.47
CA ASN A 57 -6.12 -10.28 9.69
C ASN A 57 -6.90 -10.16 8.36
N GLY A 58 -6.28 -10.54 7.24
CA GLY A 58 -6.84 -10.37 5.89
C GLY A 58 -6.70 -8.97 5.30
N SER A 59 -6.23 -7.97 6.07
CA SER A 59 -5.95 -6.65 5.54
C SER A 59 -4.53 -6.53 4.96
N ILE A 60 -4.41 -5.72 3.90
CA ILE A 60 -3.16 -5.37 3.22
C ILE A 60 -2.99 -3.85 3.33
N SER A 61 -1.77 -3.40 3.60
CA SER A 61 -1.45 -1.96 3.62
C SER A 61 0.05 -1.76 3.39
N PRO A 62 0.49 -0.52 3.08
CA PRO A 62 1.91 -0.21 2.94
C PRO A 62 2.68 -0.53 4.22
N TRP A 63 3.86 -1.13 4.10
CA TRP A 63 4.65 -1.57 5.25
C TRP A 63 5.85 -0.64 5.48
N PRO A 64 5.91 0.08 6.62
CA PRO A 64 6.89 1.16 6.85
C PRO A 64 8.34 0.67 6.85
N TRP A 65 8.55 -0.59 7.21
CA TRP A 65 9.87 -1.17 7.47
C TRP A 65 10.25 -2.22 6.43
N THR A 66 9.85 -1.97 5.18
CA THR A 66 10.23 -2.80 4.04
C THR A 66 11.63 -2.45 3.58
N LEU A 67 12.48 -3.45 3.42
CA LEU A 67 13.76 -3.34 2.73
C LEU A 67 13.72 -4.22 1.50
N ARG A 68 14.16 -3.72 0.35
CA ARG A 68 14.38 -4.56 -0.84
C ARG A 68 15.84 -4.48 -1.26
N VAL A 69 16.35 -5.64 -1.63
CA VAL A 69 17.63 -5.85 -2.31
C VAL A 69 17.35 -6.65 -3.59
N PRO A 70 18.31 -6.79 -4.53
CA PRO A 70 18.08 -7.52 -5.77
C PRO A 70 17.45 -8.91 -5.53
N GLY A 71 16.21 -9.08 -5.98
CA GLY A 71 15.46 -10.34 -5.89
C GLY A 71 14.87 -10.70 -4.52
N LEU A 72 15.04 -9.87 -3.47
CA LEU A 72 14.59 -10.23 -2.11
C LEU A 72 13.94 -9.05 -1.36
N PRO A 73 12.65 -9.15 -1.01
CA PRO A 73 12.03 -8.27 -0.03
C PRO A 73 12.24 -8.79 1.42
N PHE A 74 12.36 -7.86 2.36
CA PHE A 74 12.35 -8.12 3.80
C PHE A 74 11.39 -7.16 4.50
N TYR A 75 10.47 -7.70 5.31
CA TYR A 75 9.47 -6.92 6.03
C TYR A 75 9.75 -6.99 7.54
N ALA A 76 10.39 -5.97 8.09
CA ALA A 76 10.70 -5.91 9.52
C ALA A 76 9.45 -5.61 10.37
N LYS A 77 9.33 -6.22 11.53
CA LYS A 77 8.24 -6.00 12.49
C LYS A 77 8.41 -4.72 13.32
N SER A 78 9.62 -4.19 13.39
CA SER A 78 9.95 -2.96 14.10
C SER A 78 11.04 -2.17 13.37
N GLU A 79 11.16 -0.90 13.72
CA GLU A 79 12.22 -0.03 13.21
C GLU A 79 13.61 -0.57 13.57
N ASP A 80 13.79 -1.08 14.80
CA ASP A 80 15.09 -1.64 15.24
C ASP A 80 15.48 -2.88 14.43
N GLN A 81 14.51 -3.75 14.13
CA GLN A 81 14.76 -4.89 13.25
C GLN A 81 15.11 -4.44 11.83
N ALA A 82 14.46 -3.38 11.34
CA ALA A 82 14.75 -2.81 10.04
C ALA A 82 16.18 -2.26 10.00
N LYS A 83 16.59 -1.51 11.02
CA LYS A 83 17.96 -0.96 11.13
C LYS A 83 19.02 -2.05 11.20
N ALA A 84 18.80 -3.08 12.01
CA ALA A 84 19.71 -4.22 12.10
C ALA A 84 19.85 -4.91 10.74
N LYS A 85 18.73 -5.21 10.07
CA LYS A 85 18.75 -5.86 8.76
C LYS A 85 19.33 -4.97 7.66
N LEU A 86 19.10 -3.65 7.74
CA LEU A 86 19.68 -2.69 6.82
C LEU A 86 21.21 -2.69 6.91
N ALA A 87 21.76 -2.71 8.13
CA ALA A 87 23.20 -2.80 8.33
C ALA A 87 23.79 -4.09 7.72
N GLU A 88 23.11 -5.23 7.89
CA GLU A 88 23.49 -6.49 7.24
C GLU A 88 23.45 -6.38 5.71
N PHE A 89 22.37 -5.84 5.15
CA PHE A 89 22.21 -5.66 3.71
C PHE A 89 23.23 -4.69 3.12
N GLN A 90 23.63 -3.64 3.85
CA GLN A 90 24.68 -2.71 3.40
C GLN A 90 26.03 -3.41 3.23
N GLN A 91 26.37 -4.38 4.09
CA GLN A 91 27.60 -5.16 3.94
C GLN A 91 27.57 -6.07 2.71
N GLN A 92 26.38 -6.59 2.35
CA GLN A 92 26.24 -7.58 1.30
C GLN A 92 25.94 -6.97 -0.09
N TYR A 93 25.14 -5.91 -0.13
CA TYR A 93 24.60 -5.31 -1.36
C TYR A 93 25.03 -3.85 -1.56
N GLY A 94 25.79 -3.27 -0.62
CA GLY A 94 26.22 -1.88 -0.68
C GLY A 94 25.04 -0.92 -0.70
N ARG A 95 24.88 -0.20 -1.81
CA ARG A 95 23.83 0.81 -2.05
C ARG A 95 22.65 0.32 -2.89
N ALA A 96 22.65 -0.96 -3.28
CA ALA A 96 21.53 -1.55 -4.00
C ALA A 96 20.42 -1.95 -3.01
N ILE A 97 19.89 -0.98 -2.26
CA ILE A 97 18.90 -1.19 -1.21
C ILE A 97 17.82 -0.10 -1.28
N ASP A 98 16.57 -0.53 -1.36
CA ASP A 98 15.41 0.35 -1.31
C ASP A 98 14.72 0.25 0.06
N VAL A 99 14.28 1.38 0.60
CA VAL A 99 13.83 1.50 2.00
C VAL A 99 12.44 2.11 2.12
N GLY A 100 11.63 1.49 2.97
CA GLY A 100 10.40 2.06 3.53
C GLY A 100 9.18 2.04 2.61
N PHE A 101 8.18 2.86 2.93
CA PHE A 101 6.88 2.88 2.23
C PHE A 101 7.01 3.04 0.71
N MET A 102 7.94 3.90 0.27
CA MET A 102 8.07 4.33 -1.12
C MET A 102 9.31 3.73 -1.79
N GLN A 103 9.97 2.76 -1.14
CA GLN A 103 11.16 2.07 -1.67
C GLN A 103 12.22 3.05 -2.17
N VAL A 104 12.61 4.00 -1.31
CA VAL A 104 13.63 5.00 -1.65
C VAL A 104 15.01 4.36 -1.57
N SER A 105 15.75 4.41 -2.68
CA SER A 105 17.12 3.88 -2.76
C SER A 105 18.10 4.69 -1.92
N ILE A 106 19.04 4.01 -1.25
CA ILE A 106 20.05 4.64 -0.39
C ILE A 106 21.49 4.40 -0.84
#